data_AF-A0A8X8C7S4-F1
#
_entry.id   AF-A0A8X8C7S4-F1
#
_cell.length_a   1.000
_cell.length_b   1.000
_cell.length_c   1.000
_cell.angle_alpha   90.00
_cell.angle_beta   90.00
_cell.angle_gamma   90.00
#
_symmetry.space_group_name_H-M   'P 1'
#
loop_
_entity.id
_entity.type
_entity.pdbx_description
1 polymer ?
#
loop_
_entity_poly.entity_id
_entity_poly.type
_entity_poly.pdbx_seq_one_letter_code
_entity_poly.pdbx_strand_id
1 'polypeptide(L)'
;MPCLNISTNVNLDGVNTSAILSEASSQVAKIIKKPESYVMIVLKGSVPISFGGTEQPAAYGELVSVGGLNSDVNKKLSSAIATILESKLSVPKSRPIKARICTVFACFTPVLDHGSHFGWNGSTF
;
A
#
# COMPACT_ATOMS: atom_id res chain seq x y z
N MET A 1 -7.43 11.75 -3.51
CA MET A 1 -8.03 10.42 -3.43
C MET A 1 -6.92 9.38 -3.48
N PRO A 2 -6.41 8.93 -2.32
CA PRO A 2 -5.40 7.88 -2.26
C PRO A 2 -6.00 6.49 -2.50
N CYS A 3 -5.39 5.69 -3.36
CA CYS A 3 -5.72 4.29 -3.57
C CYS A 3 -4.47 3.44 -3.34
N LEU A 4 -4.48 2.58 -2.31
CA LEU A 4 -3.39 1.66 -1.99
C LEU A 4 -3.79 0.24 -2.36
N ASN A 5 -3.08 -0.38 -3.30
CA ASN A 5 -3.26 -1.77 -3.69
C ASN A 5 -2.11 -2.62 -3.12
N ILE A 6 -2.44 -3.55 -2.23
CA ILE A 6 -1.50 -4.45 -1.58
C ILE A 6 -1.75 -5.87 -2.12
N SER A 7 -0.71 -6.49 -2.65
CA SER A 7 -0.71 -7.90 -3.04
C SER A 7 0.34 -8.65 -2.23
N THR A 8 0.01 -9.84 -1.72
CA THR A 8 0.93 -10.69 -0.95
C THR A 8 0.77 -12.15 -1.34
N ASN A 9 1.86 -12.91 -1.24
CA ASN A 9 1.84 -14.37 -1.36
C ASN A 9 1.42 -15.10 -0.08
N VAL A 10 1.20 -14.35 1.01
CA VAL A 10 0.67 -14.89 2.27
C VAL A 10 -0.81 -15.22 2.08
N ASN A 11 -1.23 -16.39 2.60
CA ASN A 11 -2.64 -16.73 2.67
C ASN A 11 -3.32 -15.88 3.76
N LEU A 12 -4.45 -15.26 3.42
CA LEU A 12 -5.23 -14.41 4.31
C LEU A 12 -6.33 -15.16 5.06
N ASP A 13 -6.46 -16.47 4.86
CA ASP A 13 -7.40 -17.30 5.61
C ASP A 13 -7.11 -17.23 7.11
N GLY A 14 -8.13 -16.87 7.90
CA GLY A 14 -8.00 -16.69 9.35
C GLY A 14 -7.28 -15.41 9.78
N VAL A 15 -6.82 -14.57 8.84
CA VAL A 15 -6.25 -13.26 9.14
C VAL A 15 -7.37 -12.23 9.30
N ASN A 16 -7.25 -11.35 10.29
CA ASN A 16 -8.14 -10.20 10.44
C ASN A 16 -7.83 -9.12 9.38
N THR A 17 -8.31 -9.33 8.15
CA THR A 17 -8.14 -8.41 7.03
C THR A 17 -8.77 -7.05 7.30
N SER A 18 -9.91 -7.01 8.01
CA SER A 18 -10.58 -5.76 8.38
C SER A 18 -9.69 -4.86 9.24
N ALA A 19 -8.92 -5.43 10.17
CA ALA A 19 -7.98 -4.67 10.98
C ALA A 19 -6.83 -4.11 10.13
N ILE A 20 -6.32 -4.87 9.17
CA ILE A 20 -5.28 -4.40 8.23
C ILE A 20 -5.81 -3.24 7.39
N LEU A 21 -7.01 -3.38 6.83
CA LEU A 21 -7.63 -2.37 5.97
C LEU A 21 -7.88 -1.06 6.73
N SER A 22 -8.45 -1.15 7.94
CA SER A 22 -8.75 0.02 8.77
C SER A 22 -7.48 0.72 9.28
N GLU A 23 -6.45 -0.04 9.65
CA GLU A 23 -5.18 0.56 10.09
C GLU A 23 -4.45 1.22 8.92
N ALA A 24 -4.44 0.57 7.76
CA ALA A 24 -3.84 1.12 6.54
C ALA A 24 -4.57 2.38 6.06
N SER A 25 -5.90 2.39 6.03
CA SER A 25 -6.68 3.57 5.63
C SER A 25 -6.39 4.77 6.53
N SER A 26 -6.36 4.55 7.84
CA SER A 26 -6.07 5.61 8.81
C SER A 26 -4.65 6.17 8.66
N GLN A 27 -3.65 5.31 8.49
CA GLN A 27 -2.25 5.75 8.30
C GLN A 27 -2.06 6.52 6.99
N VAL A 28 -2.62 6.02 5.88
CA VAL A 28 -2.56 6.67 4.58
C VAL A 28 -3.22 8.05 4.63
N ALA A 29 -4.40 8.16 5.23
CA ALA A 29 -5.12 9.42 5.41
C ALA A 29 -4.27 10.45 6.20
N LYS A 30 -3.71 10.02 7.34
CA LYS A 30 -2.89 10.86 8.22
C LYS A 30 -1.61 11.35 7.53
N ILE A 31 -0.90 10.47 6.82
CA ILE A 31 0.40 10.79 6.22
C ILE A 31 0.25 11.68 4.98
N ILE A 32 -0.75 11.40 4.12
CA ILE A 32 -1.03 12.21 2.91
C ILE A 32 -1.81 13.49 3.26
N LYS A 33 -2.35 13.59 4.48
CA LYS A 33 -3.19 14.70 4.96
C LYS A 33 -4.45 14.87 4.12
N LYS A 34 -5.14 13.76 3.82
CA LYS A 34 -6.43 13.75 3.13
C LYS A 34 -7.48 13.05 3.99
N PRO A 35 -8.76 13.43 3.88
CA PRO A 35 -9.82 12.75 4.62
C PRO A 35 -9.84 11.27 4.29
N GLU A 36 -10.03 10.43 5.31
CA GLU A 36 -10.09 8.97 5.17
C GLU A 36 -11.22 8.51 4.27
N SER A 37 -12.30 9.30 4.16
CA SER A 37 -13.41 9.07 3.23
C SER A 37 -13.01 9.00 1.75
N TYR A 38 -11.83 9.52 1.39
CA TYR A 38 -11.27 9.46 0.03
C TYR A 38 -10.19 8.39 -0.13
N VAL A 39 -9.94 7.58 0.90
CA VAL A 39 -8.90 6.55 0.89
C VAL A 39 -9.53 5.21 0.52
N MET A 40 -8.98 4.59 -0.52
CA MET A 40 -9.33 3.24 -0.93
C MET A 40 -8.14 2.32 -0.65
N ILE A 41 -8.38 1.18 0.02
CA ILE A 41 -7.37 0.16 0.26
C ILE A 41 -7.86 -1.15 -0.35
N VAL A 42 -7.01 -1.82 -1.12
CA VAL A 42 -7.24 -3.15 -1.69
C VAL A 42 -6.19 -4.08 -1.13
N LEU A 43 -6.59 -5.24 -0.61
CA LEU A 43 -5.69 -6.27 -0.10
C LEU A 43 -5.98 -7.58 -0.83
N LYS A 44 -4.96 -8.12 -1.51
CA LYS A 44 -5.00 -9.38 -2.26
C LYS A 44 -4.03 -10.37 -1.64
N GLY A 45 -4.57 -11.48 -1.14
CA GLY A 45 -3.79 -12.60 -0.62
C GLY A 45 -3.54 -13.66 -1.66
N SER A 46 -2.67 -14.62 -1.33
CA SER A 46 -2.40 -15.81 -2.15
C SER A 46 -2.00 -15.49 -3.60
N VAL A 47 -1.35 -14.34 -3.82
CA VAL A 47 -0.83 -13.92 -5.11
C VAL A 47 0.61 -14.45 -5.25
N PRO A 48 0.95 -15.22 -6.29
CA PRO A 48 2.33 -15.66 -6.52
C PRO A 48 3.28 -14.46 -6.63
N ILE A 49 4.28 -14.39 -5.74
CA ILE A 49 5.30 -13.34 -5.74
C ILE A 49 6.67 -14.00 -5.58
N SER A 50 7.56 -13.72 -6.53
CA SER A 50 8.99 -14.02 -6.40
C SER A 50 9.75 -12.71 -6.21
N PHE A 51 10.50 -12.63 -5.13
CA PHE A 51 11.34 -11.48 -4.83
C PHE A 51 12.77 -11.94 -4.55
N GLY A 52 13.73 -11.36 -5.27
CA GLY A 52 15.15 -11.74 -5.16
C GLY A 52 15.42 -13.20 -5.52
N GLY A 53 14.60 -13.79 -6.39
CA GLY A 53 14.69 -15.21 -6.79
C GLY A 53 14.09 -16.19 -5.79
N THR A 54 13.34 -15.72 -4.78
CA THR A 54 12.70 -16.57 -3.76
C THR A 54 11.21 -16.28 -3.63
N GLU A 55 10.42 -17.29 -3.28
CA GLU A 55 8.98 -17.20 -3.03
C GLU A 55 8.64 -17.11 -1.53
N GLN A 56 9.60 -16.65 -0.72
CA GLN A 56 9.37 -16.41 0.71
C GLN A 56 8.29 -15.33 0.92
N PRO A 57 7.66 -15.25 2.11
CA PRO A 57 6.63 -14.26 2.40
C PRO A 57 7.04 -12.84 1.98
N ALA A 58 6.25 -12.27 1.06
CA ALA A 58 6.51 -11.02 0.39
C ALA A 58 5.19 -10.28 0.16
N ALA A 59 5.30 -8.96 0.09
CA ALA A 59 4.20 -8.08 -0.24
C ALA A 59 4.66 -7.00 -1.21
N TYR A 60 3.77 -6.65 -2.13
CA TYR A 60 3.88 -5.62 -3.14
C TYR A 60 2.77 -4.59 -2.89
N GLY A 61 3.11 -3.31 -2.88
CA GLY A 61 2.16 -2.26 -2.50
C GLY A 61 2.25 -1.04 -3.40
N GLU A 62 1.22 -0.78 -4.21
CA GLU A 62 1.13 0.37 -5.11
C GLU A 62 0.22 1.43 -4.52
N LEU A 63 0.68 2.69 -4.48
CA LEU A 63 -0.12 3.80 -4.01
C LEU A 63 -0.25 4.85 -5.11
N VAL A 64 -1.49 5.14 -5.48
CA VAL A 64 -1.84 6.22 -6.40
C VAL A 64 -2.58 7.30 -5.61
N SER A 65 -2.22 8.57 -5.80
CA SER A 65 -2.96 9.69 -5.22
C SER A 65 -2.84 10.90 -6.11
N VAL A 66 -3.96 11.60 -6.33
CA VAL A 66 -3.97 12.92 -6.99
C VAL A 66 -3.29 13.94 -6.09
N GLY A 67 -1.98 14.16 -6.25
CA GLY A 67 -1.19 15.07 -5.41
C GLY A 67 -0.98 14.58 -3.96
N GLY A 68 -0.10 15.28 -3.24
CA GLY A 68 0.26 14.98 -1.84
C GLY A 68 1.36 13.94 -1.67
N LEU A 69 1.91 13.39 -2.78
CA LEU A 69 3.06 12.48 -2.75
C LEU A 69 4.35 13.26 -3.02
N ASN A 70 5.35 13.02 -2.18
CA ASN A 70 6.70 13.55 -2.32
C ASN A 70 7.68 12.59 -1.63
N SER A 71 9.00 12.83 -1.75
CA SER A 71 10.03 11.94 -1.20
C SER A 71 9.84 11.62 0.29
N ASP A 72 9.51 12.62 1.12
CA ASP A 72 9.36 12.43 2.56
C ASP A 72 8.05 11.73 2.94
N VAL A 73 6.95 12.06 2.27
CA VAL A 73 5.65 11.39 2.43
C VAL A 73 5.77 9.93 2.02
N ASN A 74 6.45 9.64 0.90
CA ASN A 74 6.65 8.28 0.40
C ASN A 74 7.49 7.44 1.38
N LYS A 75 8.54 8.00 1.99
CA LYS A 75 9.31 7.31 3.05
C LYS A 75 8.45 6.97 4.26
N LYS A 76 7.63 7.93 4.73
CA LYS A 76 6.73 7.73 5.88
C LYS A 76 5.67 6.67 5.60
N LEU A 77 5.05 6.72 4.42
CA LEU A 77 4.07 5.71 3.98
C LEU A 77 4.71 4.33 3.90
N SER A 78 5.92 4.23 3.33
CA SER A 78 6.63 2.97 3.22
C SER A 78 6.87 2.32 4.58
N SER A 79 7.37 3.11 5.52
CA SER A 79 7.60 2.65 6.90
C SER A 79 6.29 2.23 7.59
N ALA A 80 5.23 3.02 7.45
CA ALA A 80 3.93 2.73 8.08
C ALA A 80 3.30 1.44 7.52
N ILE A 81 3.21 1.30 6.20
CA ILE A 81 2.64 0.10 5.57
C ILE A 81 3.49 -1.13 5.88
N ALA A 82 4.81 -1.02 5.83
CA ALA A 82 5.70 -2.12 6.21
C ALA A 82 5.49 -2.55 7.68
N THR A 83 5.15 -1.62 8.59
CA THR A 83 4.81 -1.92 9.99
C THR A 83 3.51 -2.69 10.15
N ILE A 84 2.49 -2.32 9.39
CA ILE A 84 1.21 -3.04 9.42
C ILE A 84 1.39 -4.46 8.88
N LEU A 85 2.10 -4.62 7.75
CA LEU A 85 2.32 -5.93 7.14
C LEU A 85 3.18 -6.84 8.02
N GLU A 86 4.18 -6.31 8.71
CA GLU A 86 4.99 -7.09 9.65
C GLU A 86 4.17 -7.52 10.86
N SER A 87 3.40 -6.62 11.47
CA SER A 87 2.65 -6.94 12.68
C SER A 87 1.44 -7.87 12.43
N LYS A 88 0.78 -7.74 11.27
CA LYS A 88 -0.47 -8.47 10.98
C LYS A 88 -0.29 -9.69 10.09
N LEU A 89 0.70 -9.68 9.20
CA LEU A 89 0.96 -10.76 8.24
C LEU A 89 2.30 -11.45 8.46
N SER A 90 3.07 -11.03 9.49
CA SER A 90 4.42 -11.56 9.76
C SER A 90 5.37 -11.44 8.57
N VAL A 91 5.14 -10.47 7.67
CA VAL A 91 6.04 -10.18 6.55
C VAL A 91 7.18 -9.27 7.05
N PRO A 92 8.45 -9.71 7.04
CA PRO A 92 9.55 -8.98 7.70
C PRO A 92 9.92 -7.66 7.01
N LYS A 93 10.13 -6.57 7.78
CA LYS A 93 10.53 -5.24 7.25
C LYS A 93 11.91 -5.16 6.60
N SER A 94 12.87 -5.92 7.10
CA SER A 94 14.27 -5.90 6.68
C SER A 94 14.94 -7.19 7.14
N ARG A 95 15.71 -7.86 6.28
CA ARG A 95 16.61 -8.93 6.73
C ARG A 95 17.92 -8.99 5.95
N PRO A 96 19.01 -9.40 6.62
CA PRO A 96 20.27 -9.69 5.97
C PRO A 96 20.26 -10.92 5.04
N ILE A 97 19.19 -11.74 4.91
CA ILE A 97 19.20 -12.88 3.95
C ILE A 97 17.86 -13.48 3.46
N LYS A 98 16.64 -13.30 4.05
CA LYS A 98 15.51 -14.20 3.67
C LYS A 98 14.05 -13.70 3.56
N ALA A 99 13.74 -12.41 3.54
CA ALA A 99 12.42 -11.92 3.13
C ALA A 99 12.46 -10.43 2.84
N ARG A 100 11.76 -9.95 1.80
CA ARG A 100 11.52 -8.51 1.62
C ARG A 100 10.02 -8.24 1.54
N ILE A 101 9.56 -7.26 2.31
CA ILE A 101 8.47 -6.40 1.85
C ILE A 101 9.04 -5.60 0.69
N CYS A 102 8.65 -5.92 -0.54
CA CYS A 102 8.95 -5.05 -1.66
C CYS A 102 7.80 -4.06 -1.77
N THR A 103 7.75 -3.07 -0.88
CA THR A 103 6.86 -1.92 -1.08
C THR A 103 7.44 -1.09 -2.22
N VAL A 104 7.19 -1.54 -3.45
CA VAL A 104 7.40 -0.71 -4.62
C VAL A 104 6.31 0.34 -4.58
N PHE A 105 6.62 1.50 -3.99
CA PHE A 105 5.83 2.70 -4.25
C PHE A 105 6.01 3.05 -5.71
N ALA A 106 5.24 2.38 -6.57
CA ALA A 106 5.04 2.78 -7.95
C ALA A 106 4.25 4.08 -7.90
N CYS A 107 4.99 5.18 -7.79
CA CYS A 107 4.48 6.52 -7.94
C CYS A 107 4.10 6.68 -9.41
N PHE A 108 2.85 6.41 -9.76
CA PHE A 108 2.32 6.93 -11.01
C PHE A 108 2.07 8.43 -10.82
N THR A 109 3.12 9.14 -11.22
CA THR A 109 3.26 10.53 -11.65
C THR A 109 3.19 11.67 -10.63
N PRO A 110 4.29 12.44 -10.49
CA PRO A 110 4.23 13.87 -10.25
C PRO A 110 4.05 14.59 -11.59
N VAL A 111 2.90 14.43 -12.26
CA VAL A 111 2.61 15.17 -13.49
C VAL A 111 1.12 15.53 -13.51
N LEU A 112 0.84 16.78 -13.11
CA LEU A 112 -0.33 17.59 -13.44
C LEU A 112 -1.66 17.21 -12.77
N ASP A 113 -2.00 17.96 -11.70
CA ASP A 113 -3.22 18.77 -11.49
C ASP A 113 -4.57 18.47 -12.18
N HIS A 114 -4.80 17.26 -12.67
CA HIS A 114 -5.99 16.94 -13.43
C HIS A 114 -6.74 15.80 -12.74
N GLY A 115 -7.51 16.17 -11.71
CA GLY A 115 -8.61 15.36 -11.18
C GLY A 115 -9.50 14.79 -12.29
N SER A 116 -9.52 15.45 -13.45
CA SER A 116 -10.23 15.06 -14.66
C SER A 116 -9.81 13.70 -15.25
N HIS A 117 -8.71 13.08 -14.81
CA HIS A 117 -8.32 11.71 -15.19
C HIS A 117 -8.64 10.66 -14.11
N PHE A 118 -9.10 11.09 -12.93
CA PHE A 118 -9.43 10.21 -11.82
C PHE A 118 -10.95 10.09 -11.67
N GLY A 119 -11.50 8.94 -12.06
CA GLY A 119 -12.93 8.67 -11.98
C GLY A 119 -13.44 8.59 -10.52
N TRP A 120 -14.55 9.26 -10.23
CA TRP A 120 -15.25 9.19 -8.95
C TRP A 120 -16.75 9.50 -9.12
N ASN A 121 -17.59 8.69 -8.49
CA ASN A 121 -19.05 8.87 -8.44
C ASN A 121 -19.71 9.14 -9.82
N GLY A 122 -19.26 8.44 -10.87
CA GLY A 122 -19.79 8.58 -12.23
C GLY A 122 -19.28 9.80 -13.02
N SER A 123 -18.35 10.59 -12.47
CA SER A 123 -17.64 11.68 -13.15
C SER A 123 -16.13 11.51 -12.95
N THR A 124 -15.34 12.51 -13.30
CA THR A 124 -13.96 12.69 -12.85
C THR A 124 -13.88 13.85 -11.83
N PHE A 125 -12.74 13.97 -11.15
CA PHE A 125 -12.52 14.98 -10.10
C PHE A 125 -12.31 16.39 -10.63
#